data_AF-A0A1U7YCF1-F1
#
_entry.id   AF-A0A1U7YCF1-F1
#
_cell.length_a   1.000
_cell.length_b   1.000
_cell.length_c   1.000
_cell.angle_alpha   90.00
_cell.angle_beta   90.00
_cell.angle_gamma   90.00
#
_symmetry.space_group_name_H-M   'P 1'
#
loop_
_entity.id
_entity.type
_entity.pdbx_description
1 polymer ?
#
loop_
_entity_poly.entity_id
_entity_poly.type
_entity_poly.pdbx_seq_one_letter_code
_entity_poly.pdbx_strand_id
1 'polypeptide(L)'
;MMDKWTARNGKMIINILVNSPKGSLFLESVDASDSSTDSTKMYSLFKNTIDSIGAENIVQVVTDNASENVKAGDMMSACYPHIYLTPCAAHSVNLIFGDIFKERPFSTVFNQAIRVHFYIVQRPLLLNMMKRFTKQRSLVKPAKTRFATAFLTLARMYEQKSNLKKLFVSDEYTSSAYGREARGRESADIILSPSFWNNVVHALKIDGPLVKVLRMVDGEQRPPMGYLYEAIYRAKEVIQASFSDQRKYKRVFEIIDKRWDSKLHSPLHAAALVLNPELFYDNEERILGDEPLWNGYYECIEKLIPEESVQDKITEQFSIYRNAEQLFGKKHGH
;
A
#
# COMPACT_ATOMS: atom_id res chain seq x y z
N MET A 1 13.95 -9.85 -4.04
CA MET A 1 12.99 -8.88 -4.60
C MET A 1 13.40 -8.58 -6.02
N MET A 2 12.46 -8.57 -6.95
CA MET A 2 12.71 -8.17 -8.34
C MET A 2 11.79 -7.02 -8.69
N ASP A 3 12.39 -5.85 -8.91
CA ASP A 3 11.69 -4.59 -9.14
C ASP A 3 11.80 -4.20 -10.61
N LYS A 4 10.67 -4.21 -11.29
CA LYS A 4 10.58 -3.89 -12.71
C LYS A 4 9.99 -2.50 -12.88
N TRP A 5 10.67 -1.64 -13.62
CA TRP A 5 10.17 -0.32 -13.95
C TRP A 5 10.58 0.12 -15.36
N THR A 6 9.80 1.04 -15.91
CA THR A 6 10.10 1.66 -17.20
C THR A 6 10.59 3.09 -16.97
N ALA A 7 11.80 3.36 -17.43
CA ALA A 7 12.41 4.68 -17.38
C ALA A 7 11.72 5.65 -18.34
N ARG A 8 11.90 6.96 -18.09
CA ARG A 8 11.28 8.02 -18.92
C ARG A 8 11.71 8.00 -20.39
N ASN A 9 12.88 7.45 -20.67
CA ASN A 9 13.41 7.25 -22.02
C ASN A 9 12.88 5.96 -22.68
N GLY A 10 11.90 5.27 -22.07
CA GLY A 10 11.30 4.05 -22.58
C GLY A 10 12.06 2.77 -22.23
N LYS A 11 13.25 2.86 -21.61
CA LYS A 11 14.01 1.66 -21.22
C LYS A 11 13.31 0.88 -20.12
N MET A 12 13.25 -0.44 -20.26
CA MET A 12 12.72 -1.32 -19.23
C MET A 12 13.87 -1.96 -18.46
N ILE A 13 13.87 -1.80 -17.15
CA ILE A 13 14.93 -2.28 -16.26
C ILE A 13 14.31 -3.17 -15.18
N ILE A 14 14.98 -4.29 -14.89
CA ILE A 14 14.65 -5.17 -13.77
C ILE A 14 15.82 -5.16 -12.80
N ASN A 15 15.59 -4.66 -11.59
CA ASN A 15 16.58 -4.68 -10.52
C ASN A 15 16.37 -5.90 -9.63
N ILE A 16 17.45 -6.61 -9.31
CA ILE A 16 17.42 -7.76 -8.42
C ILE A 16 18.09 -7.36 -7.10
N LEU A 17 17.32 -7.46 -6.02
CA LEU A 17 17.77 -7.15 -4.67
C LEU A 17 17.62 -8.38 -3.76
N VAL A 18 18.66 -8.69 -3.01
CA VAL A 18 18.68 -9.76 -2.01
C VAL A 18 18.53 -9.12 -0.63
N ASN A 19 17.67 -9.68 0.21
CA ASN A 19 17.46 -9.20 1.57
C ASN A 19 17.82 -10.30 2.56
N SER A 20 18.54 -9.92 3.62
CA SER A 20 18.91 -10.80 4.72
C SER A 20 18.78 -10.06 6.05
N PRO A 21 18.91 -10.74 7.21
CA PRO A 21 18.98 -10.05 8.50
C PRO A 21 20.11 -9.01 8.61
N LYS A 22 21.14 -9.10 7.76
CA LYS A 22 22.24 -8.12 7.69
C LYS A 22 21.91 -6.88 6.86
N GLY A 23 20.77 -6.88 6.17
CA GLY A 23 20.31 -5.79 5.31
C GLY A 23 20.09 -6.21 3.86
N SER A 24 19.87 -5.19 3.02
CA SER A 24 19.57 -5.32 1.60
C SER A 24 20.84 -5.15 0.76
N LEU A 25 21.02 -6.02 -0.24
CA LEU A 25 22.09 -5.97 -1.22
C LEU A 25 21.49 -5.85 -2.62
N PHE A 26 21.99 -4.90 -3.40
CA PHE A 26 21.75 -4.87 -4.83
C PHE A 26 22.64 -5.92 -5.50
N LEU A 27 22.02 -6.89 -6.19
CA LEU A 27 22.75 -7.97 -6.85
C LEU A 27 23.13 -7.56 -8.28
N GLU A 28 22.13 -7.21 -9.08
CA GLU A 28 22.32 -6.82 -10.47
C GLU A 28 21.12 -6.06 -11.02
N SER A 29 21.28 -5.50 -12.22
CA SER A 29 20.23 -4.86 -13.01
C SER A 29 20.26 -5.40 -14.43
N VAL A 30 19.09 -5.79 -14.94
CA VAL A 30 18.91 -6.37 -16.26
C VAL A 30 18.20 -5.36 -17.16
N ASP A 31 18.83 -4.99 -18.28
CA ASP A 31 18.17 -4.20 -19.33
C ASP A 31 17.28 -5.13 -20.16
N ALA A 32 15.97 -4.96 -20.04
CA ALA A 32 14.94 -5.75 -20.72
C ALA A 32 14.31 -5.00 -21.91
N SER A 33 14.86 -3.84 -22.31
CA SER A 33 14.26 -2.92 -23.28
C SER A 33 14.03 -3.55 -24.66
N ASP A 34 14.96 -4.38 -25.12
CA ASP A 34 14.92 -5.01 -26.46
C ASP A 34 14.30 -6.42 -26.44
N SER A 35 13.61 -6.76 -25.35
CA SER A 35 13.10 -8.10 -25.12
C SER A 35 11.61 -8.07 -24.75
N SER A 36 10.83 -9.04 -25.24
CA SER A 36 9.51 -9.31 -24.64
C SER A 36 9.70 -9.65 -23.17
N THR A 37 9.00 -9.01 -22.24
CA THR A 37 8.91 -9.45 -20.84
C THR A 37 7.72 -10.38 -20.66
N ASP A 38 7.75 -11.50 -21.38
CA ASP A 38 6.77 -12.57 -21.20
C ASP A 38 7.11 -13.41 -19.96
N SER A 39 6.16 -14.24 -19.55
CA SER A 39 6.28 -15.08 -18.34
C SER A 39 7.46 -16.04 -18.42
N THR A 40 7.86 -16.50 -19.60
CA THR A 40 8.95 -17.48 -19.79
C THR A 40 10.31 -16.84 -19.51
N LYS A 41 10.51 -15.61 -19.96
CA LYS A 41 11.74 -14.86 -19.67
C LYS A 41 11.82 -14.44 -18.21
N MET A 42 10.72 -13.97 -17.62
CA MET A 42 10.66 -13.69 -16.18
C MET A 42 10.99 -14.94 -15.36
N TYR A 43 10.40 -16.08 -15.71
CA TYR A 43 10.73 -17.37 -15.09
C TYR A 43 12.21 -17.73 -15.23
N SER A 44 12.79 -17.59 -16.42
CA SER A 44 14.21 -17.89 -16.66
C SER A 44 15.12 -17.01 -15.82
N LEU A 45 14.81 -15.71 -15.71
CA LEU A 45 15.53 -14.79 -14.84
C LEU A 45 15.43 -15.23 -13.38
N PHE A 46 14.21 -15.53 -12.90
CA PHE A 46 13.98 -15.95 -11.51
C PHE A 46 14.77 -17.20 -11.18
N LYS A 47 14.68 -18.21 -12.06
CA LYS A 47 15.37 -19.47 -11.94
C LYS A 47 16.90 -19.28 -11.88
N ASN A 48 17.47 -18.52 -12.82
CA ASN A 48 18.91 -18.28 -12.86
C ASN A 48 19.41 -17.58 -11.60
N THR A 49 18.67 -16.58 -11.09
CA THR A 49 19.01 -15.91 -9.83
C THR A 49 18.94 -16.87 -8.65
N ILE A 50 17.90 -17.71 -8.57
CA ILE A 50 17.74 -18.69 -7.49
C ILE A 50 18.85 -19.72 -7.51
N ASP A 51 19.16 -20.29 -8.67
CA ASP A 51 20.21 -21.29 -8.82
C ASP A 51 21.59 -20.70 -8.49
N SER A 52 21.83 -19.43 -8.85
CA SER A 52 23.08 -18.73 -8.51
C SER A 52 23.26 -18.51 -7.01
N ILE A 53 22.19 -18.33 -6.25
CA ILE A 53 22.23 -18.08 -4.80
C ILE A 53 22.17 -19.41 -4.01
N GLY A 54 21.59 -20.45 -4.60
CA GLY A 54 21.23 -21.69 -3.92
C GLY A 54 19.80 -21.59 -3.37
N ALA A 55 18.93 -22.48 -3.82
CA ALA A 55 17.51 -22.47 -3.47
C ALA A 55 17.27 -22.68 -1.96
N GLU A 56 18.18 -23.38 -1.28
CA GLU A 56 18.19 -23.59 0.16
C GLU A 56 18.42 -22.30 0.96
N ASN A 57 19.01 -21.28 0.34
CA ASN A 57 19.28 -19.98 0.96
C ASN A 57 18.14 -18.97 0.75
N ILE A 58 17.07 -19.36 0.07
CA ILE A 58 15.97 -18.47 -0.33
C ILE A 58 14.67 -18.92 0.32
N VAL A 59 14.10 -18.04 1.14
CA VAL A 59 12.77 -18.25 1.73
C VAL A 59 11.65 -17.65 0.89
N GLN A 60 11.94 -16.58 0.13
CA GLN A 60 10.93 -15.79 -0.54
C GLN A 60 11.47 -15.03 -1.75
N VAL A 61 10.67 -15.00 -2.82
CA VAL A 61 10.80 -14.10 -3.96
C VAL A 61 9.60 -13.16 -4.00
N VAL A 62 9.90 -11.86 -4.12
CA VAL A 62 8.90 -10.77 -4.13
C VAL A 62 8.94 -10.06 -5.48
N THR A 63 7.79 -9.97 -6.16
CA THR A 63 7.60 -9.35 -7.48
C THR A 63 6.34 -8.47 -7.49
N ASP A 64 6.14 -7.62 -8.49
CA ASP A 64 4.84 -6.91 -8.65
C ASP A 64 3.72 -7.87 -9.13
N ASN A 65 2.47 -7.38 -9.17
CA ASN A 65 1.31 -8.16 -9.61
C ASN A 65 1.13 -8.17 -11.16
N ALA A 66 2.17 -7.86 -11.94
CA ALA A 66 2.07 -7.94 -13.40
C ALA A 66 1.79 -9.40 -13.84
N SER A 67 1.03 -9.58 -14.91
CA SER A 67 0.49 -10.91 -15.29
C SER A 67 1.59 -11.89 -15.67
N GLU A 68 2.68 -11.41 -16.26
CA GLU A 68 3.90 -12.16 -16.55
C GLU A 68 4.61 -12.65 -15.28
N ASN A 69 4.63 -11.84 -14.23
CA ASN A 69 5.26 -12.17 -12.95
C ASN A 69 4.43 -13.18 -12.17
N VAL A 70 3.10 -13.06 -12.22
CA VAL A 70 2.19 -14.05 -11.63
C VAL A 70 2.41 -15.42 -12.29
N LYS A 71 2.38 -15.48 -13.63
CA LYS A 71 2.59 -16.74 -14.35
C LYS A 71 3.98 -17.33 -14.11
N ALA A 72 5.02 -16.49 -14.11
CA ALA A 72 6.37 -16.93 -13.77
C ALA A 72 6.43 -17.47 -12.33
N GLY A 73 5.77 -16.80 -11.38
CA GLY A 73 5.67 -17.26 -9.99
C GLY A 73 4.96 -18.61 -9.86
N ASP A 74 3.91 -18.85 -10.64
CA ASP A 74 3.20 -20.15 -10.66
C ASP A 74 4.15 -21.27 -11.14
N MET A 75 4.92 -21.01 -12.20
CA MET A 75 5.94 -21.95 -12.70
C MET A 75 7.04 -22.20 -11.65
N MET A 76 7.51 -21.14 -10.98
CA MET A 76 8.52 -21.23 -9.93
C MET A 76 8.05 -22.03 -8.72
N SER A 77 6.79 -21.87 -8.32
CA SER A 77 6.22 -22.58 -7.17
C SER A 77 6.17 -24.10 -7.39
N ALA A 78 6.06 -24.55 -8.64
CA ALA A 78 6.15 -25.97 -8.98
C ALA A 78 7.59 -26.52 -8.92
N CYS A 79 8.59 -25.71 -9.28
CA CYS A 79 9.99 -26.12 -9.29
C CYS A 79 10.66 -26.00 -7.91
N TYR A 80 10.23 -25.05 -7.09
CA TYR A 80 10.81 -24.74 -5.78
C TYR A 80 9.68 -24.65 -4.73
N PRO A 81 9.08 -25.78 -4.33
CA PRO A 81 7.88 -25.79 -3.50
C PRO A 81 8.09 -25.16 -2.12
N HIS A 82 9.33 -25.16 -1.61
CA HIS A 82 9.71 -24.55 -0.32
C HIS A 82 9.85 -23.02 -0.39
N ILE A 83 9.97 -22.42 -1.58
CA ILE A 83 10.12 -20.97 -1.74
C ILE A 83 8.73 -20.31 -1.80
N TYR A 84 8.57 -19.19 -1.07
CA TYR A 84 7.39 -18.34 -1.19
C TYR A 84 7.49 -17.40 -2.38
N LEU A 85 6.46 -17.38 -3.22
CA LEU A 85 6.27 -16.37 -4.26
C LEU A 85 5.15 -15.45 -3.80
N THR A 86 5.50 -14.22 -3.43
CA THR A 86 4.52 -13.25 -2.91
C THR A 86 4.55 -11.97 -3.71
N PRO A 87 3.42 -11.33 -3.96
CA PRO A 87 3.43 -10.04 -4.62
C PRO A 87 3.89 -8.93 -3.67
N CYS A 88 4.35 -7.84 -4.26
CA CYS A 88 4.81 -6.65 -3.58
C CYS A 88 3.66 -6.02 -2.78
N ALA A 89 3.85 -5.89 -1.46
CA ALA A 89 2.84 -5.32 -0.57
C ALA A 89 2.50 -3.88 -0.94
N ALA A 90 3.50 -3.05 -1.26
CA ALA A 90 3.27 -1.67 -1.70
C ALA A 90 2.42 -1.63 -2.98
N HIS A 91 2.69 -2.52 -3.94
CA HIS A 91 1.89 -2.61 -5.16
C HIS A 91 0.46 -3.08 -4.87
N SER A 92 0.27 -4.09 -4.02
CA SER A 92 -1.04 -4.58 -3.61
C SER A 92 -1.89 -3.52 -2.90
N VAL A 93 -1.30 -2.74 -1.99
CA VAL A 93 -1.99 -1.61 -1.32
C VAL A 93 -2.36 -0.52 -2.34
N ASN A 94 -1.49 -0.25 -3.32
CA ASN A 94 -1.84 0.66 -4.42
C ASN A 94 -3.04 0.15 -5.25
N LEU A 95 -3.19 -1.16 -5.45
CA LEU A 95 -4.36 -1.73 -6.13
C LEU A 95 -5.64 -1.57 -5.29
N ILE A 96 -5.56 -1.68 -3.96
CA ILE A 96 -6.68 -1.37 -3.04
C ILE A 96 -7.17 0.06 -3.26
N PHE A 97 -6.25 1.04 -3.22
CA PHE A 97 -6.61 2.43 -3.53
C PHE A 97 -7.24 2.57 -4.92
N GLY A 98 -6.66 1.90 -5.91
CA GLY A 98 -7.17 1.93 -7.28
C GLY A 98 -8.60 1.45 -7.41
N ASP A 99 -9.02 0.49 -6.60
CA ASP A 99 -10.39 0.00 -6.60
C ASP A 99 -11.32 0.90 -5.77
N ILE A 100 -10.87 1.41 -4.63
CA ILE A 100 -11.62 2.39 -3.82
C ILE A 100 -11.95 3.64 -4.65
N PHE A 101 -10.97 4.19 -5.39
CA PHE A 101 -11.17 5.39 -6.21
C PHE A 101 -12.04 5.16 -7.45
N LYS A 102 -12.48 3.94 -7.74
CA LYS A 102 -13.51 3.65 -8.76
C LYS A 102 -14.92 3.70 -8.19
N GLU A 103 -15.09 3.40 -6.90
CA GLU A 103 -16.38 3.37 -6.23
C GLU A 103 -16.93 4.79 -5.98
N ARG A 104 -18.26 4.93 -5.95
CA ARG A 104 -18.91 6.18 -5.51
C ARG A 104 -19.01 6.19 -3.98
N PRO A 105 -18.86 7.36 -3.32
CA PRO A 105 -18.68 8.70 -3.91
C PRO A 105 -17.22 9.07 -4.25
N PHE A 106 -16.24 8.19 -4.00
CA PHE A 106 -14.80 8.48 -4.11
C PHE A 106 -14.37 8.88 -5.52
N SER A 107 -14.82 8.16 -6.55
CA SER A 107 -14.55 8.49 -7.94
C SER A 107 -15.08 9.87 -8.32
N THR A 108 -16.28 10.22 -7.86
CA THR A 108 -16.90 11.53 -8.12
C THR A 108 -16.12 12.66 -7.46
N VAL A 109 -15.80 12.55 -6.17
CA VAL A 109 -15.09 13.61 -5.45
C VAL A 109 -13.68 13.82 -5.98
N PHE A 110 -12.98 12.73 -6.36
CA PHE A 110 -11.66 12.83 -6.95
C PHE A 110 -11.71 13.55 -8.32
N ASN A 111 -12.65 13.18 -9.19
CA ASN A 111 -12.82 13.84 -10.48
C ASN A 111 -13.17 15.33 -10.33
N GLN A 112 -14.04 15.68 -9.38
CA GLN A 112 -14.37 17.08 -9.07
C GLN A 112 -13.15 17.87 -8.58
N ALA A 113 -12.36 17.29 -7.66
CA ALA A 113 -11.13 17.90 -7.15
C ALA A 113 -10.11 18.16 -8.28
N ILE A 114 -9.92 17.17 -9.16
CA ILE A 114 -9.03 17.27 -10.32
C ILE A 114 -9.51 18.34 -11.32
N ARG A 115 -10.82 18.44 -11.57
CA ARG A 115 -11.38 19.50 -12.43
C ARG A 115 -11.08 20.89 -11.87
N VAL A 116 -11.34 21.12 -10.59
CA VAL A 116 -11.04 22.42 -9.94
C VAL A 116 -9.54 22.71 -9.99
N HIS A 117 -8.71 21.70 -9.69
CA HIS A 117 -7.26 21.85 -9.76
C HIS A 117 -6.79 22.28 -11.15
N PHE A 118 -7.14 21.53 -12.20
CA PHE A 118 -6.75 21.84 -13.58
C PHE A 118 -7.28 23.19 -14.04
N TYR A 119 -8.52 23.53 -13.66
CA TYR A 119 -9.10 24.82 -13.97
C TYR A 119 -8.23 25.98 -13.48
N ILE A 120 -7.76 25.89 -12.22
CA ILE A 120 -6.89 26.89 -11.60
C ILE A 120 -5.49 26.89 -12.23
N VAL A 121 -4.81 25.74 -12.30
CA VAL A 121 -3.39 25.71 -12.67
C VAL A 121 -3.10 26.01 -14.14
N GLN A 122 -4.05 25.75 -15.04
CA GLN A 122 -3.91 26.08 -16.46
C GLN A 122 -4.06 27.58 -16.75
N ARG A 123 -4.43 28.39 -15.75
CA ARG A 123 -4.67 29.83 -15.89
C ARG A 123 -3.68 30.59 -14.99
N PRO A 124 -2.56 31.13 -15.52
CA PRO A 124 -1.52 31.75 -14.70
C PRO A 124 -2.01 32.84 -13.75
N LEU A 125 -2.93 33.71 -14.20
CA LEU A 125 -3.48 34.78 -13.37
C LEU A 125 -4.39 34.23 -12.25
N LEU A 126 -5.23 33.23 -12.55
CA LEU A 126 -6.06 32.57 -11.54
C LEU A 126 -5.22 31.76 -10.54
N LEU A 127 -4.15 31.11 -11.01
CA LEU A 127 -3.19 30.44 -10.15
C LEU A 127 -2.52 31.43 -9.18
N ASN A 128 -2.09 32.59 -9.68
CA ASN A 128 -1.51 33.64 -8.85
C ASN A 128 -2.54 34.22 -7.87
N MET A 129 -3.80 34.36 -8.28
CA MET A 129 -4.90 34.72 -7.40
C MET A 129 -5.05 33.72 -6.26
N MET A 130 -5.18 32.42 -6.57
CA MET A 130 -5.26 31.35 -5.57
C MET A 130 -4.07 31.38 -4.61
N LYS A 131 -2.84 31.56 -5.12
CA LYS A 131 -1.61 31.63 -4.31
C LYS A 131 -1.64 32.78 -3.27
N ARG A 132 -2.31 33.90 -3.56
CA ARG A 132 -2.49 34.98 -2.56
C ARG A 132 -3.37 34.54 -1.40
N PHE A 133 -4.44 33.78 -1.67
CA PHE A 133 -5.31 33.23 -0.63
C PHE A 133 -4.66 32.07 0.14
N THR A 134 -3.85 31.23 -0.51
CA THR A 134 -3.27 30.03 0.11
C THR A 134 -1.88 30.23 0.71
N LYS A 135 -1.36 31.47 0.75
CA LYS A 135 0.02 31.78 1.17
C LYS A 135 1.05 30.97 0.38
N GLN A 136 0.92 31.01 -0.95
CA GLN A 136 1.77 30.32 -1.92
C GLN A 136 1.71 28.78 -1.88
N ARG A 137 0.74 28.19 -1.16
CA ARG A 137 0.62 26.72 -1.09
C ARG A 137 -0.04 26.16 -2.35
N SER A 138 0.62 25.19 -2.97
CA SER A 138 0.07 24.38 -4.06
C SER A 138 -1.04 23.45 -3.58
N LEU A 139 -2.03 23.20 -4.45
CA LEU A 139 -3.16 22.30 -4.16
C LEU A 139 -2.84 20.81 -4.40
N VAL A 140 -1.85 20.52 -5.25
CA VAL A 140 -1.35 19.16 -5.47
C VAL A 140 -0.03 19.00 -4.72
N LYS A 141 0.13 17.83 -4.11
CA LYS A 141 1.39 17.38 -3.53
C LYS A 141 1.77 16.06 -4.22
N PRO A 142 2.82 16.05 -5.05
CA PRO A 142 3.30 14.83 -5.69
C PRO A 142 3.66 13.76 -4.66
N ALA A 143 3.39 12.50 -4.98
CA ALA A 143 3.89 11.33 -4.27
C ALA A 143 4.52 10.34 -5.27
N LYS A 144 5.24 9.35 -4.74
CA LYS A 144 5.80 8.25 -5.54
C LYS A 144 4.73 7.54 -6.37
N THR A 145 3.51 7.39 -5.85
CA THR A 145 2.41 6.69 -6.52
C THR A 145 1.28 7.64 -6.89
N ARG A 146 0.59 7.34 -7.99
CA ARG A 146 -0.57 8.13 -8.46
C ARG A 146 -1.71 8.16 -7.44
N PHE A 147 -1.88 7.09 -6.68
CA PHE A 147 -2.95 6.97 -5.69
C PHE A 147 -2.65 7.74 -4.41
N ALA A 148 -1.40 7.67 -3.92
CA ALA A 148 -0.96 8.55 -2.83
C ALA A 148 -1.05 10.02 -3.26
N THR A 149 -0.78 10.34 -4.52
CA THR A 149 -0.95 11.69 -5.08
C THR A 149 -2.43 12.14 -5.03
N ALA A 150 -3.38 11.24 -5.34
CA ALA A 150 -4.80 11.53 -5.24
C ALA A 150 -5.22 11.88 -3.80
N PHE A 151 -4.85 11.04 -2.83
CA PHE A 151 -5.10 11.30 -1.41
C PHE A 151 -4.47 12.63 -0.96
N LEU A 152 -3.19 12.86 -1.24
CA LEU A 152 -2.49 14.07 -0.82
C LEU A 152 -3.08 15.34 -1.45
N THR A 153 -3.62 15.23 -2.67
CA THR A 153 -4.34 16.31 -3.33
C THR A 153 -5.64 16.64 -2.60
N LEU A 154 -6.46 15.63 -2.29
CA LEU A 154 -7.68 15.83 -1.49
C LEU A 154 -7.37 16.40 -0.10
N ALA A 155 -6.34 15.89 0.57
CA ALA A 155 -5.91 16.36 1.88
C ALA A 155 -5.48 17.82 1.83
N ARG A 156 -4.67 18.19 0.83
CA ARG A 156 -4.21 19.57 0.64
C ARG A 156 -5.35 20.51 0.27
N MET A 157 -6.28 20.09 -0.58
CA MET A 157 -7.48 20.88 -0.89
C MET A 157 -8.33 21.10 0.36
N TYR A 158 -8.47 20.08 1.21
CA TYR A 158 -9.18 20.19 2.48
C TYR A 158 -8.50 21.15 3.46
N GLU A 159 -7.17 21.09 3.59
CA GLU A 159 -6.39 22.07 4.37
C GLU A 159 -6.63 23.51 3.88
N GLN A 160 -6.82 23.69 2.57
CA GLN A 160 -7.07 24.99 1.95
C GLN A 160 -8.57 25.32 1.81
N LYS A 161 -9.49 24.52 2.38
CA LYS A 161 -10.94 24.68 2.21
C LYS A 161 -11.43 26.11 2.45
N SER A 162 -11.03 26.74 3.56
CA SER A 162 -11.44 28.12 3.87
C SER A 162 -10.91 29.13 2.85
N ASN A 163 -9.64 28.99 2.46
CA ASN A 163 -8.99 29.89 1.50
C ASN A 163 -9.58 29.73 0.10
N LEU A 164 -9.87 28.50 -0.32
CA LEU A 164 -10.54 28.21 -1.59
C LEU A 164 -11.96 28.80 -1.59
N LYS A 165 -12.74 28.61 -0.53
CA LYS A 165 -14.06 29.25 -0.44
C LYS A 165 -13.97 30.76 -0.55
N LYS A 166 -13.04 31.41 0.17
CA LYS A 166 -12.79 32.85 0.09
C LYS A 166 -12.41 33.32 -1.32
N LEU A 167 -11.55 32.57 -2.02
CA LEU A 167 -11.17 32.85 -3.40
C LEU A 167 -12.41 32.89 -4.31
N PHE A 168 -13.23 31.83 -4.30
CA PHE A 168 -14.35 31.69 -5.24
C PHE A 168 -15.53 32.63 -4.94
N VAL A 169 -15.58 33.27 -3.77
CA VAL A 169 -16.57 34.32 -3.44
C VAL A 169 -15.99 35.73 -3.45
N SER A 170 -14.69 35.89 -3.73
CA SER A 170 -14.05 37.21 -3.72
C SER A 170 -14.51 38.06 -4.91
N ASP A 171 -14.61 39.37 -4.70
CA ASP A 171 -14.95 40.33 -5.76
C ASP A 171 -13.97 40.25 -6.94
N GLU A 172 -12.69 39.99 -6.65
CA GLU A 172 -11.66 39.78 -7.68
C GLU A 172 -12.00 38.59 -8.58
N TYR A 173 -12.46 37.47 -8.02
CA TYR A 173 -12.85 36.30 -8.80
C TYR A 173 -14.18 36.50 -9.52
N THR A 174 -15.22 36.97 -8.82
CA THR A 174 -16.59 37.10 -9.35
C THR A 174 -16.68 38.14 -10.46
N SER A 175 -15.89 39.22 -10.37
CA SER A 175 -15.84 40.28 -11.39
C SER A 175 -14.91 39.95 -12.57
N SER A 176 -14.10 38.89 -12.46
CA SER A 176 -13.18 38.47 -13.53
C SER A 176 -13.87 37.70 -14.66
N ALA A 177 -13.15 37.47 -15.76
CA ALA A 177 -13.59 36.57 -16.81
C ALA A 177 -13.79 35.12 -16.32
N TYR A 178 -13.08 34.71 -15.26
CA TYR A 178 -13.15 33.36 -14.68
C TYR A 178 -14.50 33.14 -13.97
N GLY A 179 -14.98 34.10 -13.19
CA GLY A 179 -16.31 34.02 -12.55
C GLY A 179 -17.47 33.99 -13.56
N ARG A 180 -17.26 34.55 -14.76
CA ARG A 180 -18.27 34.62 -15.83
C ARG A 180 -18.25 33.44 -16.80
N GLU A 181 -17.21 32.62 -16.85
CA GLU A 181 -17.17 31.44 -17.73
C GLU A 181 -17.83 30.21 -17.07
N ALA A 182 -18.40 29.32 -17.90
CA ALA A 182 -19.15 28.16 -17.41
C ALA A 182 -18.31 27.23 -16.51
N ARG A 183 -17.05 26.98 -16.88
CA ARG A 183 -16.11 26.14 -16.10
C ARG A 183 -15.73 26.77 -14.76
N GLY A 184 -15.68 28.10 -14.69
CA GLY A 184 -15.40 28.82 -13.45
C GLY A 184 -16.58 28.81 -12.50
N ARG A 185 -17.81 28.90 -13.02
CA ARG A 185 -19.02 28.67 -12.22
C ARG A 185 -19.08 27.23 -11.71
N GLU A 186 -18.84 26.23 -12.56
CA GLU A 186 -18.80 24.82 -12.12
C GLU A 186 -17.76 24.61 -10.99
N SER A 187 -16.57 25.20 -11.12
CA SER A 187 -15.53 25.10 -10.09
C SER A 187 -15.93 25.78 -8.78
N ALA A 188 -16.60 26.93 -8.86
CA ALA A 188 -17.15 27.61 -7.70
C ALA A 188 -18.23 26.76 -7.03
N ASP A 189 -19.17 26.19 -7.80
CA ASP A 189 -20.24 25.35 -7.29
C ASP A 189 -19.70 24.12 -6.56
N ILE A 190 -18.67 23.46 -7.11
CA ILE A 190 -17.98 22.34 -6.45
C ILE A 190 -17.38 22.80 -5.11
N ILE A 191 -16.62 23.90 -5.10
CA ILE A 191 -15.93 24.38 -3.90
C ILE A 191 -16.89 24.93 -2.84
N LEU A 192 -18.05 25.45 -3.24
CA LEU A 192 -19.05 25.96 -2.30
C LEU A 192 -19.96 24.86 -1.77
N SER A 193 -20.12 23.75 -2.52
CA SER A 193 -20.96 22.61 -2.16
C SER A 193 -20.58 21.95 -0.81
N PRO A 194 -21.51 21.89 0.15
CA PRO A 194 -21.30 21.11 1.38
C PRO A 194 -21.11 19.62 1.10
N SER A 195 -21.83 19.07 0.12
CA SER A 195 -21.76 17.66 -0.26
C SER A 195 -20.36 17.27 -0.75
N PHE A 196 -19.73 18.12 -1.57
CA PHE A 196 -18.34 17.91 -2.00
C PHE A 196 -17.41 17.75 -0.80
N TRP A 197 -17.44 18.69 0.15
CA TRP A 197 -16.57 18.62 1.32
C TRP A 197 -16.87 17.45 2.26
N ASN A 198 -18.14 17.05 2.39
CA ASN A 198 -18.50 15.87 3.17
C ASN A 198 -17.90 14.60 2.54
N ASN A 199 -17.93 14.49 1.21
CA ASN A 199 -17.32 13.39 0.48
C ASN A 199 -15.78 13.44 0.53
N VAL A 200 -15.16 14.64 0.55
CA VAL A 200 -13.71 14.78 0.78
C VAL A 200 -13.34 14.24 2.16
N VAL A 201 -14.07 14.62 3.21
CA VAL A 201 -13.81 14.10 4.57
C VAL A 201 -14.01 12.59 4.65
N HIS A 202 -15.02 12.06 3.96
CA HIS A 202 -15.24 10.61 3.86
C HIS A 202 -14.04 9.93 3.21
N ALA A 203 -13.57 10.39 2.06
CA ALA A 203 -12.38 9.84 1.40
C ALA A 203 -11.15 9.89 2.30
N LEU A 204 -10.88 11.02 2.97
CA LEU A 204 -9.71 11.16 3.85
C LEU A 204 -9.74 10.23 5.06
N LYS A 205 -10.93 9.97 5.62
CA LYS A 205 -11.11 9.02 6.73
C LYS A 205 -10.86 7.57 6.31
N ILE A 206 -11.15 7.22 5.05
CA ILE A 206 -10.87 5.90 4.47
C ILE A 206 -9.39 5.76 4.11
N ASP A 207 -8.87 6.72 3.35
CA ASP A 207 -7.55 6.62 2.73
C ASP A 207 -6.42 6.87 3.74
N GLY A 208 -6.66 7.70 4.77
CA GLY A 208 -5.64 8.09 5.74
C GLY A 208 -4.95 6.90 6.42
N PRO A 209 -5.70 5.95 7.01
CA PRO A 209 -5.14 4.72 7.57
C PRO A 209 -4.39 3.87 6.54
N LEU A 210 -4.94 3.68 5.34
CA LEU A 210 -4.30 2.90 4.27
C LEU A 210 -3.00 3.56 3.77
N VAL A 211 -2.89 4.89 3.79
CA VAL A 211 -1.66 5.61 3.42
C VAL A 211 -0.57 5.36 4.47
N LYS A 212 -0.92 5.18 5.75
CA LYS A 212 0.05 4.77 6.77
C LYS A 212 0.60 3.38 6.47
N VAL A 213 -0.26 2.42 6.11
CA VAL A 213 0.16 1.07 5.69
C VAL A 213 1.08 1.16 4.47
N LEU A 214 0.70 1.91 3.43
CA LEU A 214 1.51 2.09 2.23
C LEU A 214 2.90 2.64 2.56
N ARG A 215 2.99 3.66 3.42
CA ARG A 215 4.28 4.25 3.82
C ARG A 215 5.14 3.28 4.63
N MET A 216 4.53 2.39 5.41
CA MET A 216 5.26 1.37 6.16
C MET A 216 5.87 0.34 5.22
N VAL A 217 5.11 -0.17 4.24
CA VAL A 217 5.61 -1.20 3.32
C VAL A 217 6.53 -0.67 2.22
N ASP A 218 6.43 0.62 1.90
CA ASP A 218 7.33 1.33 0.97
C ASP A 218 8.55 1.95 1.69
N GLY A 219 8.58 1.87 3.01
CA GLY A 219 9.65 2.39 3.85
C GLY A 219 10.78 1.37 4.02
N GLU A 220 12.03 1.83 3.94
CA GLU A 220 13.22 0.97 4.11
C GLU A 220 13.72 0.92 5.56
N GLN A 221 13.11 1.67 6.49
CA GLN A 221 13.61 1.82 7.86
C GLN A 221 13.46 0.56 8.71
N ARG A 222 12.40 -0.23 8.49
CA ARG A 222 12.13 -1.46 9.24
C ARG A 222 11.52 -2.52 8.32
N PRO A 223 11.92 -3.80 8.42
CA PRO A 223 11.31 -4.87 7.64
C PRO A 223 9.79 -4.94 7.89
N PRO A 224 8.94 -4.79 6.85
CA PRO A 224 7.50 -4.67 7.03
C PRO A 224 6.78 -6.02 7.26
N MET A 225 7.49 -7.16 7.09
CA MET A 225 6.90 -8.50 7.07
C MET A 225 6.08 -8.80 8.34
N GLY A 226 6.65 -8.60 9.51
CA GLY A 226 5.99 -8.85 10.81
C GLY A 226 4.97 -7.79 11.23
N TYR A 227 4.75 -6.75 10.41
CA TYR A 227 3.84 -5.63 10.73
C TYR A 227 2.66 -5.55 9.77
N LEU A 228 2.76 -6.13 8.57
CA LEU A 228 1.77 -5.92 7.51
C LEU A 228 0.37 -6.39 7.90
N TYR A 229 0.26 -7.59 8.47
CA TYR A 229 -1.01 -8.16 8.91
C TYR A 229 -1.71 -7.22 9.91
N GLU A 230 -0.98 -6.84 10.96
CA GLU A 230 -1.49 -5.93 11.98
C GLU A 230 -1.81 -4.54 11.44
N ALA A 231 -1.00 -4.01 10.53
CA ALA A 231 -1.20 -2.69 9.96
C ALA A 231 -2.49 -2.61 9.13
N ILE A 232 -2.82 -3.65 8.37
CA ILE A 232 -4.09 -3.73 7.63
C ILE A 232 -5.27 -3.87 8.61
N TYR A 233 -5.14 -4.72 9.64
CA TYR A 233 -6.15 -4.87 10.68
C TYR A 233 -6.47 -3.52 11.36
N ARG A 234 -5.45 -2.85 11.90
CA ARG A 234 -5.59 -1.53 12.54
C ARG A 234 -6.11 -0.47 11.57
N ALA A 235 -5.76 -0.55 10.29
CA ALA A 235 -6.32 0.35 9.29
C ALA A 235 -7.83 0.18 9.16
N LYS A 236 -8.34 -1.06 9.13
CA LYS A 236 -9.78 -1.34 9.15
C LYS A 236 -10.43 -0.84 10.43
N GLU A 237 -9.83 -1.05 11.60
CA GLU A 237 -10.38 -0.54 12.87
C GLU A 237 -10.53 0.98 12.89
N VAL A 238 -9.49 1.72 12.49
CA VAL A 238 -9.54 3.19 12.43
C VAL A 238 -10.59 3.67 11.43
N ILE A 239 -10.74 2.98 10.30
CA ILE A 239 -11.80 3.25 9.33
C ILE A 239 -13.17 3.05 9.98
N GLN A 240 -13.41 1.90 10.60
CA GLN A 240 -14.68 1.58 11.23
C GLN A 240 -15.03 2.57 12.34
N ALA A 241 -14.08 2.89 13.23
CA ALA A 241 -14.27 3.87 14.30
C ALA A 241 -14.57 5.29 13.78
N SER A 242 -14.23 5.59 12.52
CA SER A 242 -14.47 6.90 11.91
C SER A 242 -15.92 7.15 11.45
N PHE A 243 -16.78 6.11 11.47
CA PHE A 243 -18.16 6.17 10.97
C PHE A 243 -19.13 5.43 11.90
N SER A 244 -20.29 6.05 12.14
CA SER A 244 -21.41 5.39 12.82
C SER A 244 -22.24 4.48 11.92
N ASP A 245 -22.18 4.68 10.59
CA ASP A 245 -22.96 3.92 9.60
C ASP A 245 -22.04 2.99 8.81
N GLN A 246 -22.24 1.69 8.98
CA GLN A 246 -21.48 0.64 8.31
C GLN A 246 -21.52 0.76 6.78
N ARG A 247 -22.61 1.29 6.20
CA ARG A 247 -22.74 1.46 4.75
C ARG A 247 -21.67 2.38 4.14
N LYS A 248 -21.03 3.23 4.96
CA LYS A 248 -19.96 4.13 4.52
C LYS A 248 -18.62 3.45 4.29
N TYR A 249 -18.38 2.29 4.89
CA TYR A 249 -17.09 1.58 4.79
C TYR A 249 -17.22 0.10 4.42
N LYS A 250 -18.42 -0.49 4.48
CA LYS A 250 -18.64 -1.92 4.14
C LYS A 250 -18.04 -2.28 2.78
N ARG A 251 -18.35 -1.49 1.74
CA ARG A 251 -17.82 -1.72 0.39
C ARG A 251 -16.30 -1.59 0.32
N VAL A 252 -15.72 -0.70 1.13
CA VAL A 252 -14.27 -0.54 1.23
C VAL A 252 -13.64 -1.78 1.87
N PHE A 253 -14.26 -2.35 2.90
CA PHE A 253 -13.78 -3.59 3.52
C PHE A 253 -13.84 -4.76 2.53
N GLU A 254 -14.93 -4.90 1.77
CA GLU A 254 -15.01 -5.92 0.71
C GLU A 254 -13.86 -5.78 -0.32
N ILE A 255 -13.45 -4.55 -0.66
CA ILE A 255 -12.31 -4.31 -1.55
C ILE A 255 -10.99 -4.69 -0.89
N ILE A 256 -10.78 -4.27 0.37
CA ILE A 256 -9.59 -4.62 1.14
C ILE A 256 -9.46 -6.13 1.25
N ASP A 257 -10.52 -6.81 1.71
CA ASP A 257 -10.54 -8.24 1.97
C ASP A 257 -10.34 -9.04 0.68
N LYS A 258 -11.03 -8.66 -0.41
CA LYS A 258 -10.80 -9.27 -1.72
C LYS A 258 -9.35 -9.18 -2.17
N ARG A 259 -8.68 -8.04 -1.96
CA ARG A 259 -7.26 -7.86 -2.35
C ARG A 259 -6.31 -8.52 -1.36
N TRP A 260 -6.69 -8.57 -0.08
CA TRP A 260 -5.99 -9.28 0.98
C TRP A 260 -5.93 -10.77 0.65
N ASP A 261 -7.08 -11.42 0.54
CA ASP A 261 -7.20 -12.87 0.38
C ASP A 261 -6.68 -13.37 -0.97
N SER A 262 -6.87 -12.59 -2.05
CA SER A 262 -6.49 -13.06 -3.39
C SER A 262 -5.01 -12.88 -3.73
N LYS A 263 -4.30 -11.97 -3.05
CA LYS A 263 -2.98 -11.52 -3.47
C LYS A 263 -2.04 -11.15 -2.33
N LEU A 264 -2.47 -10.39 -1.34
CA LEU A 264 -1.53 -9.78 -0.38
C LEU A 264 -1.21 -10.68 0.82
N HIS A 265 -2.18 -11.45 1.29
CA HIS A 265 -2.00 -12.36 2.41
C HIS A 265 -1.24 -13.62 1.97
N SER A 266 -0.30 -14.07 2.80
CA SER A 266 0.32 -15.38 2.68
C SER A 266 0.62 -15.94 4.08
N PRO A 267 0.75 -17.27 4.21
CA PRO A 267 1.18 -17.91 5.46
C PRO A 267 2.41 -17.26 6.09
N LEU A 268 3.35 -16.80 5.26
CA LEU A 268 4.54 -16.08 5.70
C LEU A 268 4.23 -14.79 6.48
N HIS A 269 3.23 -14.02 6.06
CA HIS A 269 2.83 -12.79 6.77
C HIS A 269 2.13 -13.10 8.10
N ALA A 270 1.36 -14.18 8.16
CA ALA A 270 0.71 -14.63 9.38
C ALA A 270 1.75 -15.09 10.40
N ALA A 271 2.67 -15.98 9.99
CA ALA A 271 3.76 -16.43 10.83
C ALA A 271 4.64 -15.27 11.31
N ALA A 272 4.91 -14.31 10.44
CA ALA A 272 5.70 -13.14 10.81
C ALA A 272 5.03 -12.24 11.86
N LEU A 273 3.69 -12.16 11.92
CA LEU A 273 2.98 -11.47 12.99
C LEU A 273 3.04 -12.27 14.30
N VAL A 274 2.77 -13.58 14.24
CA VAL A 274 2.81 -14.46 15.42
C VAL A 274 4.19 -14.43 16.09
N LEU A 275 5.26 -14.40 15.29
CA LEU A 275 6.65 -14.37 15.75
C LEU A 275 7.19 -12.95 15.98
N ASN A 276 6.35 -11.91 15.98
CA ASN A 276 6.76 -10.54 16.28
C ASN A 276 6.50 -10.21 17.75
N PRO A 277 7.50 -10.26 18.65
CA PRO A 277 7.29 -10.06 20.08
C PRO A 277 6.72 -8.68 20.44
N GLU A 278 7.05 -7.64 19.65
CA GLU A 278 6.54 -6.28 19.88
C GLU A 278 5.02 -6.20 19.70
N LEU A 279 4.44 -7.03 18.83
CA LEU A 279 3.01 -7.04 18.58
C LEU A 279 2.31 -8.20 19.28
N PHE A 280 2.99 -9.34 19.43
CA PHE A 280 2.41 -10.57 19.96
C PHE A 280 1.93 -10.37 21.40
N TYR A 281 2.81 -9.96 22.31
CA TYR A 281 2.47 -9.86 23.74
C TYR A 281 1.45 -8.76 24.03
N ASP A 282 1.52 -7.64 23.30
CA ASP A 282 0.56 -6.54 23.44
C ASP A 282 -0.85 -6.88 22.91
N ASN A 283 -0.97 -7.93 22.08
CA ASN A 283 -2.21 -8.30 21.41
C ASN A 283 -2.52 -9.81 21.53
N GLU A 284 -2.00 -10.47 22.56
CA GLU A 284 -1.94 -11.93 22.66
C GLU A 284 -3.34 -12.56 22.56
N GLU A 285 -4.30 -12.08 23.35
CA GLU A 285 -5.67 -12.62 23.36
C GLU A 285 -6.31 -12.60 21.97
N ARG A 286 -6.16 -11.48 21.24
CA ARG A 286 -6.69 -11.33 19.87
C ARG A 286 -5.96 -12.25 18.90
N ILE A 287 -4.64 -12.30 18.96
CA ILE A 287 -3.81 -13.13 18.07
C ILE A 287 -4.14 -14.61 18.30
N LEU A 288 -4.30 -15.05 19.55
CA LEU A 288 -4.70 -16.41 19.90
C LEU A 288 -6.12 -16.76 19.41
N GLY A 289 -7.02 -15.79 19.36
CA GLY A 289 -8.39 -15.97 18.87
C GLY A 289 -8.54 -15.91 17.34
N ASP A 290 -7.50 -15.57 16.59
CA ASP A 290 -7.54 -15.41 15.12
C ASP A 290 -7.19 -16.71 14.41
N GLU A 291 -8.19 -17.58 14.20
CA GLU A 291 -8.00 -18.89 13.53
C GLU A 291 -7.30 -18.80 12.16
N PRO A 292 -7.69 -17.89 11.23
CA PRO A 292 -6.95 -17.69 9.98
C PRO A 292 -5.46 -17.39 10.15
N LEU A 293 -5.10 -16.63 11.19
CA LEU A 293 -3.70 -16.31 11.50
C LEU A 293 -2.92 -17.56 11.92
N TRP A 294 -3.50 -18.43 12.74
CA TRP A 294 -2.86 -19.68 13.17
C TRP A 294 -2.73 -20.69 12.05
N ASN A 295 -3.75 -20.84 11.21
CA ASN A 295 -3.66 -21.68 10.03
C ASN A 295 -2.49 -21.23 9.13
N GLY A 296 -2.36 -19.92 8.91
CA GLY A 296 -1.22 -19.37 8.18
C GLY A 296 0.13 -19.60 8.88
N TYR A 297 0.19 -19.58 10.21
CA TYR A 297 1.42 -19.90 10.95
C TYR A 297 1.87 -21.35 10.73
N TYR A 298 0.95 -22.31 10.91
CA TYR A 298 1.26 -23.73 10.72
C TYR A 298 1.59 -24.07 9.25
N GLU A 299 0.81 -23.57 8.30
CA GLU A 299 1.10 -23.71 6.86
C GLU A 299 2.50 -23.16 6.50
N CYS A 300 2.95 -22.11 7.19
CA CYS A 300 4.28 -21.55 6.99
C CYS A 300 5.39 -22.47 7.49
N ILE A 301 5.20 -23.08 8.65
CA ILE A 301 6.16 -24.03 9.22
C ILE A 301 6.26 -25.27 8.34
N GLU A 302 5.12 -25.87 8.00
CA GLU A 302 5.05 -27.09 7.18
C GLU A 302 5.74 -26.89 5.82
N LYS A 303 5.54 -25.72 5.19
CA LYS A 303 6.16 -25.41 3.90
C LYS A 303 7.66 -25.17 3.98
N LEU A 304 8.15 -24.48 5.02
CA LEU A 304 9.56 -24.14 5.14
C LEU A 304 10.41 -25.25 5.76
N ILE A 305 9.81 -26.08 6.61
CA ILE A 305 10.49 -27.09 7.43
C ILE A 305 9.85 -28.46 7.18
N PRO A 306 10.31 -29.23 6.18
CA PRO A 306 9.75 -30.55 5.89
C PRO A 306 10.01 -31.60 6.98
N GLU A 307 11.01 -31.38 7.84
CA GLU A 307 11.40 -32.33 8.88
C GLU A 307 10.50 -32.21 10.11
N GLU A 308 9.64 -33.20 10.34
CA GLU A 308 8.70 -33.26 11.49
C GLU A 308 9.41 -33.09 12.83
N SER A 309 10.59 -33.70 13.01
CA SER A 309 11.39 -33.59 14.24
C SER A 309 11.77 -32.14 14.59
N VAL A 310 11.89 -31.28 13.57
CA VAL A 310 12.19 -29.85 13.75
C VAL A 310 10.90 -29.07 13.98
N GLN A 311 9.79 -29.45 13.35
CA GLN A 311 8.47 -28.84 13.62
C GLN A 311 8.02 -29.07 15.08
N ASP A 312 8.25 -30.26 15.63
CA ASP A 312 7.97 -30.58 17.04
C ASP A 312 8.76 -29.65 17.97
N LYS A 313 10.06 -29.48 17.70
CA LYS A 313 10.93 -28.56 18.45
C LYS A 313 10.48 -27.11 18.35
N ILE A 314 10.03 -26.67 17.16
CA ILE A 314 9.47 -25.32 16.98
C ILE A 314 8.23 -25.16 17.85
N THR A 315 7.36 -26.16 17.92
CA THR A 315 6.14 -26.14 18.73
C THR A 315 6.45 -26.07 20.23
N GLU A 316 7.44 -26.84 20.70
CA GLU A 316 7.93 -26.76 22.08
C GLU A 316 8.51 -25.38 22.40
N GLN A 317 9.39 -24.85 21.54
CA GLN A 317 9.98 -23.53 21.71
C GLN A 317 8.96 -22.41 21.63
N PHE A 318 7.92 -22.57 20.81
CA PHE A 318 6.84 -21.62 20.68
C PHE A 318 6.08 -21.46 22.01
N SER A 319 5.92 -22.53 22.79
CA SER A 319 5.32 -22.46 24.12
C SER A 319 6.13 -21.58 25.07
N ILE A 320 7.47 -21.70 25.02
CA ILE A 320 8.39 -20.85 25.79
C ILE A 320 8.29 -19.38 25.36
N TYR A 321 8.26 -19.14 24.04
CA TYR A 321 8.05 -17.80 23.48
C TYR A 321 6.72 -17.22 23.93
N ARG A 322 5.62 -17.94 23.75
CA ARG A 322 4.26 -17.48 24.09
C ARG A 322 4.15 -17.07 25.56
N ASN A 323 4.71 -17.86 26.46
CA ASN A 323 4.65 -17.58 27.90
C ASN A 323 5.67 -16.53 28.36
N ALA A 324 6.43 -15.94 27.45
CA ALA A 324 7.55 -15.04 27.75
C ALA A 324 8.52 -15.66 28.78
N GLU A 325 8.84 -16.94 28.62
CA GLU A 325 9.74 -17.65 29.51
C GLU A 325 11.21 -17.44 29.12
N GLN A 326 12.12 -17.72 30.05
CA GLN A 326 13.58 -17.67 29.82
C GLN A 326 14.08 -16.30 29.30
N LEU A 327 14.72 -16.27 28.12
CA LEU A 327 15.25 -15.06 27.52
C LEU A 327 14.14 -14.15 26.96
N PHE A 328 12.96 -14.69 26.63
CA PHE A 328 11.85 -13.91 26.09
C PHE A 328 11.16 -13.03 27.16
N GLY A 329 11.22 -13.43 28.43
CA GLY A 329 10.68 -12.64 29.56
C GLY A 329 11.60 -11.58 30.12
N LYS A 330 12.84 -11.49 29.62
CA LYS A 330 13.77 -10.46 30.08
C LYS A 330 13.33 -9.11 29.52
N LYS A 331 12.99 -8.17 30.41
CA LYS A 331 12.80 -6.75 30.07
C LYS A 331 14.12 -6.18 29.54
N HIS A 332 14.40 -6.38 28.27
CA HIS A 332 15.39 -5.60 27.57
C HIS A 332 14.77 -4.23 27.30
N GLY A 333 15.30 -3.19 27.95
CA GLY A 333 14.83 -1.83 27.76
C GLY A 333 14.87 -1.48 26.27
N HIS A 334 13.69 -1.29 25.68
CA HIS A 334 13.50 -0.76 24.34
C HIS A 334 13.68 0.75 24.32
#